data_AF-A0A6A4VTW5-F1
#
_entry.id   AF-A0A6A4VTW5-F1
#
_cell.length_a   1.000
_cell.length_b   1.000
_cell.length_c   1.000
_cell.angle_alpha   90.00
_cell.angle_beta   90.00
_cell.angle_gamma   90.00
#
_symmetry.space_group_name_H-M   'P 1'
#
loop_
_entity.id
_entity.type
_entity.pdbx_description
1 polymer ?
#
loop_
_entity_poly.entity_id
_entity_poly.type
_entity_poly.pdbx_seq_one_letter_code
_entity_poly.pdbx_strand_id
1 'polypeptide(L)'
;MLQRGVAAPQTGSESSFCSEAVLNQLGITGQDEQLCLQTVEGTGKPQASTRVKLELSSVAPGETRRIIVPEAWSVPSLDISMPNVCKKQREKWRHIKDLDIPQCSHGQVELLLGANVSEAVIQQEVRVALPTPSKFSSWTKYKRTVAWILRFLRNSTLKGEQKRQRNLGPLTVSELHDAEKTILQMVQAEAYRTELHQLQASQQLNKKSGIADLSPILDADGILRDGGRWYSVGEQWDDGCTRAICVGTDRVERLSCPGQRYDPSRPDCRLVEGNSSAAFPLCCDSVVCDTPLDVCRDASGASRAAGSVWTERGCVSSRCEIAEGGVAVVRRSRCQPPPSADCRLVEPNPADGADYPYCCPTYLCPGRCYSPVLDRWFFEGDRWAEGGCFESVCESTGTVTQTRCPFVSARRPGCRVVAGDPAAKYPGCCRRVECQP
;
A
#
# COMPACT_ATOMS: atom_id res chain seq x y z
N MET A 1 -54.56 5.81 15.00
CA MET A 1 -54.38 6.17 13.58
C MET A 1 -54.53 7.69 13.47
N LEU A 2 -53.42 8.42 13.41
CA LEU A 2 -53.42 9.87 13.17
C LEU A 2 -52.93 10.11 11.74
N GLN A 3 -53.81 10.63 10.88
CA GLN A 3 -53.48 10.99 9.49
C GLN A 3 -53.14 12.49 9.38
N ARG A 4 -52.48 13.05 10.41
CA ARG A 4 -52.20 14.50 10.54
C ARG A 4 -50.77 14.74 11.05
N GLY A 5 -50.19 15.86 10.60
CA GLY A 5 -48.75 16.11 10.63
C GLY A 5 -48.14 16.24 12.02
N VAL A 6 -46.99 15.59 12.20
CA VAL A 6 -46.12 15.72 13.38
C VAL A 6 -44.95 16.63 13.01
N ALA A 7 -44.67 17.64 13.84
CA ALA A 7 -43.52 18.53 13.65
C ALA A 7 -42.40 18.17 14.62
N ALA A 8 -41.17 18.01 14.11
CA ALA A 8 -39.95 17.93 14.91
C ALA A 8 -39.36 19.35 15.08
N PRO A 9 -38.78 19.68 16.24
CA PRO A 9 -38.44 21.06 16.55
C PRO A 9 -37.19 21.50 15.78
N GLN A 10 -37.29 22.60 15.04
CA GLN A 10 -36.14 23.46 14.74
C GLN A 10 -35.88 24.48 15.87
N THR A 11 -36.79 24.56 16.85
CA THR A 11 -36.82 25.54 17.92
C THR A 11 -36.81 24.82 19.27
N GLY A 12 -35.62 24.59 19.84
CA GLY A 12 -35.24 24.29 21.24
C GLY A 12 -36.25 23.92 22.36
N SER A 13 -37.44 23.39 22.07
CA SER A 13 -38.46 23.09 23.08
C SER A 13 -38.08 21.82 23.83
N GLU A 14 -37.92 21.93 25.15
CA GLU A 14 -37.58 20.78 26.00
C GLU A 14 -38.74 19.79 26.14
N SER A 15 -39.98 20.29 26.08
CA SER A 15 -41.22 19.53 26.32
C SER A 15 -42.03 19.30 25.05
N SER A 16 -42.81 18.21 25.05
CA SER A 16 -43.77 17.86 24.00
C SER A 16 -45.15 18.44 24.29
N PHE A 17 -45.89 18.83 23.25
CA PHE A 17 -47.20 19.46 23.35
C PHE A 17 -48.19 18.86 22.37
N CYS A 18 -49.46 18.76 22.75
CA CYS A 18 -50.53 18.26 21.89
C CYS A 18 -51.77 19.13 22.00
N SER A 19 -52.60 19.16 20.95
CA SER A 19 -53.87 19.89 21.01
C SER A 19 -54.90 19.14 21.85
N GLU A 20 -55.67 19.87 22.65
CA GLU A 20 -56.80 19.31 23.42
C GLU A 20 -57.82 18.61 22.52
N ALA A 21 -58.02 19.13 21.32
CA ALA A 21 -58.89 18.54 20.30
C ALA A 21 -58.51 17.08 19.99
N VAL A 22 -57.21 16.77 19.89
CA VAL A 22 -56.76 15.40 19.60
C VAL A 22 -56.90 14.48 20.79
N LEU A 23 -56.65 14.96 22.02
CA LEU A 23 -56.90 14.15 23.22
C LEU A 23 -58.36 13.75 23.33
N ASN A 24 -59.27 14.71 23.13
CA ASN A 24 -60.71 14.47 23.14
C ASN A 24 -61.14 13.51 22.03
N GLN A 25 -60.62 13.68 20.81
CA GLN A 25 -60.95 12.81 19.68
C GLN A 25 -60.48 11.37 19.89
N LEU A 26 -59.31 11.18 20.51
CA LEU A 26 -58.74 9.86 20.76
C LEU A 26 -59.21 9.24 22.09
N GLY A 27 -60.01 9.97 22.89
CA GLY A 27 -60.46 9.53 24.21
C GLY A 27 -59.31 9.33 25.22
N ILE A 28 -58.21 10.08 25.04
CA ILE A 28 -57.03 9.97 25.90
C ILE A 28 -57.23 10.87 27.12
N THR A 29 -57.15 10.27 28.31
CA THR A 29 -57.23 10.98 29.59
C THR A 29 -55.84 11.07 30.23
N GLY A 30 -55.64 12.07 31.08
CA GLY A 30 -54.37 12.34 31.74
C GLY A 30 -54.54 12.98 33.10
N GLN A 31 -53.46 13.57 33.60
CA GLN A 31 -53.46 14.28 34.88
C GLN A 31 -53.61 15.77 34.63
N ASP A 32 -54.66 16.38 35.20
CA ASP A 32 -54.86 17.82 35.11
C ASP A 32 -53.86 18.55 36.03
N GLU A 33 -53.06 19.41 35.41
CA GLU A 33 -51.98 20.16 36.05
C GLU A 33 -51.96 21.61 35.52
N GLN A 34 -51.13 22.45 36.12
CA GLN A 34 -50.88 23.80 35.61
C GLN A 34 -49.55 23.86 34.88
N LEU A 35 -49.60 24.21 33.61
CA LEU A 35 -48.44 24.45 32.76
C LEU A 35 -48.13 25.95 32.73
N CYS A 36 -46.87 26.31 32.99
CA CYS A 36 -46.39 27.67 32.85
C CYS A 36 -45.29 27.72 31.79
N LEU A 37 -45.63 28.18 30.58
CA LEU A 37 -44.67 28.31 29.48
C LEU A 37 -43.86 29.60 29.63
N GLN A 38 -42.58 29.49 29.98
CA GLN A 38 -41.66 30.62 29.94
C GLN A 38 -41.17 30.82 28.50
N THR A 39 -41.46 31.98 27.92
CA THR A 39 -40.84 32.40 26.65
C THR A 39 -39.66 33.33 26.96
N VAL A 40 -38.73 33.47 26.00
CA VAL A 40 -37.51 34.30 26.14
C VAL A 40 -37.83 35.78 26.46
N GLU A 41 -39.07 36.23 26.23
CA GLU A 41 -39.52 37.61 26.44
C GLU A 41 -40.44 37.81 27.67
N GLY A 42 -40.73 36.79 28.49
CA GLY A 42 -41.49 37.01 29.72
C GLY A 42 -41.96 35.79 30.51
N THR A 43 -42.29 36.01 31.78
CA THR A 43 -42.89 35.02 32.69
C THR A 43 -44.30 34.66 32.20
N GLY A 44 -44.49 33.43 31.73
CA GLY A 44 -45.80 32.92 31.33
C GLY A 44 -46.82 32.91 32.47
N LYS A 45 -48.11 32.97 32.12
CA LYS A 45 -49.19 32.75 33.08
C LYS A 45 -49.43 31.24 33.23
N PRO A 46 -49.72 30.74 34.45
CA PRO A 46 -50.17 29.37 34.63
C PRO A 46 -51.45 29.13 33.83
N GLN A 47 -51.46 28.06 33.05
CA GLN A 47 -52.59 27.63 32.24
C GLN A 47 -52.95 26.19 32.61
N ALA A 48 -54.24 25.88 32.70
CA ALA A 48 -54.69 24.51 32.88
C ALA A 48 -54.24 23.66 31.68
N SER A 49 -53.67 22.49 31.95
CA SER A 49 -53.15 21.58 30.95
C SER A 49 -53.26 20.15 31.46
N THR A 50 -53.59 19.22 30.59
CA THR A 50 -53.62 17.80 30.90
C THR A 50 -52.28 17.19 30.47
N ARG A 51 -51.58 16.58 31.43
CA ARG A 51 -50.37 15.81 31.18
C ARG A 51 -50.72 14.37 30.80
N VAL A 52 -50.22 13.94 29.64
CA VAL A 52 -50.48 12.60 29.09
C VAL A 52 -49.19 11.88 28.70
N LYS A 53 -49.25 10.55 28.71
CA LYS A 53 -48.24 9.68 28.09
C LYS A 53 -48.82 9.13 26.80
N LEU A 54 -48.08 9.24 25.71
CA LEU A 54 -48.53 8.81 24.38
C LEU A 54 -47.61 7.73 23.81
N GLU A 55 -48.17 6.90 22.93
CA GLU A 55 -47.43 5.94 22.12
C GLU A 55 -47.76 6.20 20.65
N LEU A 56 -46.72 6.47 19.86
CA LEU A 56 -46.84 6.81 18.45
C LEU A 56 -46.39 5.63 17.60
N SER A 57 -47.09 5.40 16.50
CA SER A 57 -46.71 4.44 15.47
C SER A 57 -46.83 5.07 14.10
N SER A 58 -45.99 4.64 13.16
CA SER A 58 -46.09 5.09 11.77
C SER A 58 -47.41 4.63 11.14
N VAL A 59 -47.93 5.45 10.22
CA VAL A 59 -49.06 5.08 9.34
C VAL A 59 -48.60 4.43 8.05
N ALA A 60 -47.28 4.41 7.78
CA ALA A 60 -46.73 3.80 6.59
C ALA A 60 -46.83 2.26 6.65
N PRO A 61 -47.18 1.60 5.54
CA PRO A 61 -47.31 0.15 5.50
C PRO A 61 -45.96 -0.53 5.78
N GLY A 62 -45.95 -1.51 6.68
CA GLY A 62 -44.77 -2.32 7.03
C GLY A 62 -43.89 -1.75 8.14
N GLU A 63 -44.13 -0.53 8.61
CA GLU A 63 -43.36 0.08 9.70
C GLU A 63 -43.95 -0.31 11.06
N THR A 64 -43.20 -1.06 11.86
CA THR A 64 -43.66 -1.56 13.18
C THR A 64 -43.08 -0.78 14.36
N ARG A 65 -42.18 0.18 14.09
CA ARG A 65 -41.55 0.97 15.13
C ARG A 65 -42.58 1.82 15.87
N ARG A 66 -42.44 1.83 17.20
CA ARG A 66 -43.24 2.64 18.10
C ARG A 66 -42.35 3.59 18.88
N ILE A 67 -42.81 4.82 19.07
CA ILE A 67 -42.11 5.86 19.83
C ILE A 67 -42.95 6.18 21.06
N ILE A 68 -42.35 6.07 22.23
CA ILE A 68 -43.01 6.44 23.49
C ILE A 68 -42.74 7.91 23.74
N VAL A 69 -43.80 8.69 23.89
CA VAL A 69 -43.74 10.07 24.38
C VAL A 69 -44.04 10.00 25.88
N PRO A 70 -43.00 10.05 26.74
CA PRO A 70 -43.18 9.82 28.16
C PRO A 70 -44.07 10.89 28.81
N GLU A 71 -44.05 12.10 28.27
CA GLU A 71 -44.81 13.26 28.74
C GLU A 71 -45.11 14.19 27.57
N ALA A 72 -46.39 14.51 27.38
CA ALA A 72 -46.86 15.60 26.53
C ALA A 72 -47.94 16.40 27.27
N TRP A 73 -47.97 17.70 27.01
CA TRP A 73 -48.89 18.64 27.66
C TRP A 73 -49.97 19.08 26.68
N SER A 74 -51.22 19.15 27.13
CA SER A 74 -52.30 19.68 26.30
C SER A 74 -52.23 21.20 26.21
N VAL A 75 -52.51 21.73 25.03
CA VAL A 75 -52.69 23.17 24.78
C VAL A 75 -53.92 23.40 23.90
N PRO A 76 -54.59 24.57 23.99
CA PRO A 76 -55.79 24.85 23.19
C PRO A 76 -55.53 24.80 21.68
N SER A 77 -54.41 25.37 21.23
CA SER A 77 -53.95 25.30 19.84
C SER A 77 -52.42 25.25 19.76
N LEU A 78 -51.93 24.59 18.72
CA LEU A 78 -50.52 24.62 18.32
C LEU A 78 -50.39 25.50 17.08
N ASP A 79 -50.00 26.76 17.27
CA ASP A 79 -49.85 27.74 16.20
C ASP A 79 -48.49 27.60 15.52
N ILE A 80 -48.25 26.43 14.90
CA ILE A 80 -46.98 26.10 14.27
C ILE A 80 -47.13 26.22 12.75
N SER A 81 -46.39 27.15 12.16
CA SER A 81 -46.29 27.26 10.71
C SER A 81 -45.42 26.12 10.18
N MET A 82 -45.99 25.26 9.34
CA MET A 82 -45.22 24.21 8.67
C MET A 82 -44.33 24.82 7.57
N PRO A 83 -43.01 24.55 7.56
CA PRO A 83 -42.16 24.96 6.46
C PRO A 83 -42.63 24.26 5.18
N ASN A 84 -43.11 25.04 4.21
CA ASN A 84 -43.53 24.50 2.92
C ASN A 84 -42.31 24.37 1.99
N VAL A 85 -41.85 23.14 1.78
CA VAL A 85 -40.81 22.86 0.78
C VAL A 85 -41.47 22.56 -0.56
N CYS A 86 -41.37 23.49 -1.51
CA CYS A 86 -42.00 23.30 -2.82
C CYS A 86 -41.32 22.17 -3.63
N LYS A 87 -42.04 21.58 -4.59
CA LYS A 87 -41.51 20.51 -5.46
C LYS A 87 -40.19 20.92 -6.15
N LYS A 88 -40.10 22.16 -6.62
CA LYS A 88 -38.87 22.72 -7.24
C LYS A 88 -37.68 22.81 -6.29
N GLN A 89 -37.90 23.02 -4.98
CA GLN A 89 -36.83 23.02 -3.98
C GLN A 89 -36.36 21.59 -3.70
N ARG A 90 -37.28 20.62 -3.60
CA ARG A 90 -36.94 19.20 -3.42
C ARG A 90 -36.12 18.64 -4.58
N GLU A 91 -36.45 19.00 -5.81
CA GLU A 91 -35.70 18.57 -7.01
C GLU A 91 -34.23 19.02 -6.99
N LYS A 92 -33.91 20.14 -6.33
CA LYS A 92 -32.54 20.64 -6.19
C LYS A 92 -31.71 19.83 -5.19
N TRP A 93 -32.35 19.18 -4.22
CA TRP A 93 -31.67 18.43 -3.16
C TRP A 93 -31.44 16.98 -3.59
N ARG A 94 -30.32 16.74 -4.28
CA ARG A 94 -29.98 15.42 -4.85
C ARG A 94 -29.99 14.28 -3.81
N HIS A 95 -29.67 14.59 -2.56
CA HIS A 95 -29.56 13.63 -1.46
C HIS A 95 -30.91 13.21 -0.84
N ILE A 96 -32.05 13.75 -1.28
CA ILE A 96 -33.39 13.33 -0.80
C ILE A 96 -34.29 12.78 -1.92
N LYS A 97 -33.75 12.56 -3.13
CA LYS A 97 -34.55 12.22 -4.33
C LYS A 97 -35.25 10.87 -4.25
N ASP A 98 -34.71 9.96 -3.45
CA ASP A 98 -35.17 8.60 -3.19
C ASP A 98 -36.01 8.48 -1.91
N LEU A 99 -36.23 9.59 -1.18
CA LEU A 99 -37.09 9.61 -0.01
C LEU A 99 -38.52 9.97 -0.41
N ASP A 100 -39.47 9.14 0.00
CA ASP A 100 -40.89 9.46 -0.05
C ASP A 100 -41.25 10.39 1.12
N ILE A 101 -41.03 11.70 0.92
CA ILE A 101 -41.37 12.72 1.92
C ILE A 101 -42.86 13.07 1.73
N PRO A 102 -43.75 12.69 2.68
CA PRO A 102 -45.17 12.94 2.54
C PRO A 102 -45.45 14.44 2.42
N GLN A 103 -46.33 14.80 1.50
CA GLN A 103 -46.71 16.19 1.29
C GLN A 103 -47.70 16.62 2.38
N CYS A 104 -47.18 17.20 3.46
CA CYS A 104 -47.99 17.78 4.54
C CYS A 104 -48.52 19.17 4.15
N SER A 105 -49.29 19.30 3.07
CA SER A 105 -49.66 20.64 2.55
C SER A 105 -50.93 21.26 3.14
N HIS A 106 -51.71 20.55 3.96
CA HIS A 106 -53.02 21.06 4.42
C HIS A 106 -53.46 20.66 5.85
N GLY A 107 -52.56 20.12 6.68
CA GLY A 107 -52.90 19.72 8.06
C GLY A 107 -52.40 20.71 9.10
N GLN A 108 -53.26 21.08 10.06
CA GLN A 108 -52.83 21.74 11.30
C GLN A 108 -51.96 20.76 12.10
N VAL A 109 -50.86 21.24 12.68
CA VAL A 109 -50.02 20.42 13.56
C VAL A 109 -50.78 20.22 14.88
N GLU A 110 -50.99 18.97 15.26
CA GLU A 110 -51.74 18.63 16.49
C GLU A 110 -50.85 18.01 17.57
N LEU A 111 -49.60 17.67 17.24
CA LEU A 111 -48.59 17.16 18.16
C LEU A 111 -47.21 17.72 17.79
N LEU A 112 -46.59 18.40 18.76
CA LEU A 112 -45.21 18.85 18.73
C LEU A 112 -44.38 17.99 19.67
N LEU A 113 -43.33 17.35 19.15
CA LEU A 113 -42.40 16.59 19.97
C LEU A 113 -41.24 17.46 20.45
N GLY A 114 -40.98 17.48 21.74
CA GLY A 114 -39.85 18.19 22.35
C GLY A 114 -38.58 17.33 22.43
N ALA A 115 -37.52 17.92 22.98
CA ALA A 115 -36.27 17.21 23.24
C ALA A 115 -36.41 16.03 24.23
N ASN A 116 -37.49 16.01 25.02
CA ASN A 116 -37.86 14.88 25.88
C ASN A 116 -38.21 13.58 25.11
N VAL A 117 -38.35 13.65 23.78
CA VAL A 117 -38.54 12.48 22.89
C VAL A 117 -37.33 12.34 21.97
N SER A 118 -36.15 12.15 22.57
CA SER A 118 -34.89 12.04 21.83
C SER A 118 -34.91 10.95 20.76
N GLU A 119 -35.65 9.86 21.00
CA GLU A 119 -35.81 8.75 20.05
C GLU A 119 -36.36 9.20 18.68
N ALA A 120 -37.24 10.20 18.65
CA ALA A 120 -37.82 10.75 17.43
C ALA A 120 -36.83 11.62 16.63
N VAL A 121 -35.75 12.08 17.27
CA VAL A 121 -34.75 13.00 16.70
C VAL A 121 -33.48 12.26 16.26
N ILE A 122 -33.33 10.98 16.61
CA ILE A 122 -32.18 10.17 16.18
C ILE A 122 -32.21 10.03 14.66
N GLN A 123 -31.17 10.58 14.02
CA GLN A 123 -30.93 10.42 12.59
C GLN A 123 -30.70 8.94 12.27
N GLN A 124 -31.66 8.32 11.58
CA GLN A 124 -31.52 6.92 11.12
C GLN A 124 -30.57 6.81 9.93
N GLU A 125 -30.48 7.86 9.10
CA GLU A 125 -29.63 7.91 7.93
C GLU A 125 -28.94 9.27 7.84
N VAL A 126 -27.62 9.28 7.66
CA VAL A 126 -26.82 10.49 7.42
C VAL A 126 -26.33 10.47 5.99
N ARG A 127 -26.90 11.33 5.14
CA ARG A 127 -26.48 11.45 3.74
C ARG A 127 -25.46 12.57 3.61
N VAL A 128 -24.19 12.18 3.48
CA VAL A 128 -23.06 13.12 3.37
C VAL A 128 -23.01 13.66 1.93
N ALA A 129 -23.40 14.92 1.76
CA ALA A 129 -23.10 15.65 0.53
C ALA A 129 -21.73 16.33 0.69
N LEU A 130 -20.71 15.86 -0.04
CA LEU A 130 -19.45 16.60 -0.12
C LEU A 130 -19.67 17.95 -0.81
N PRO A 131 -18.85 18.97 -0.49
CA PRO A 131 -18.89 20.25 -1.19
C PRO A 131 -18.76 20.07 -2.71
N THR A 132 -19.49 20.84 -3.50
CA THR A 132 -19.41 20.73 -4.97
C THR A 132 -18.00 21.11 -5.46
N PRO A 133 -17.33 20.27 -6.29
CA PRO A 133 -15.96 20.54 -6.75
C PRO A 133 -15.78 21.89 -7.45
N SER A 134 -16.80 22.34 -8.19
CA SER A 134 -16.79 23.61 -8.93
C SER A 134 -16.68 24.87 -8.06
N LYS A 135 -16.87 24.75 -6.74
CA LYS A 135 -16.69 25.87 -5.81
C LYS A 135 -15.22 26.12 -5.42
N PHE A 136 -14.30 25.29 -5.88
CA PHE A 136 -12.89 25.35 -5.50
C PHE A 136 -12.01 25.70 -6.71
N SER A 137 -11.06 26.61 -6.50
CA SER A 137 -10.11 27.05 -7.54
C SER A 137 -8.98 26.07 -7.84
N SER A 138 -8.86 24.97 -7.08
CA SER A 138 -7.86 23.94 -7.34
C SER A 138 -8.25 22.61 -6.70
N TRP A 139 -7.81 21.52 -7.32
CA TRP A 139 -7.97 20.15 -6.80
C TRP A 139 -7.40 20.00 -5.38
N THR A 140 -6.20 20.53 -5.13
CA THR A 140 -5.54 20.44 -3.82
C THR A 140 -6.36 21.11 -2.71
N LYS A 141 -6.97 22.28 -2.97
CA LYS A 141 -7.86 22.95 -2.00
C LYS A 141 -9.10 22.11 -1.72
N TYR A 142 -9.70 21.53 -2.76
CA TYR A 142 -10.87 20.67 -2.61
C TYR A 142 -10.55 19.41 -1.79
N LYS A 143 -9.51 18.68 -2.18
CA LYS A 143 -9.02 17.47 -1.48
C LYS A 143 -8.75 17.73 0.00
N ARG A 144 -8.03 18.81 0.33
CA ARG A 144 -7.75 19.20 1.73
C ARG A 144 -9.03 19.52 2.50
N THR A 145 -9.99 20.19 1.86
CA THR A 145 -11.27 20.52 2.49
C THR A 145 -12.06 19.25 2.81
N VAL A 146 -12.15 18.31 1.87
CA VAL A 146 -12.78 17.01 2.08
C VAL A 146 -12.07 16.21 3.18
N ALA A 147 -10.72 16.20 3.19
CA ALA A 147 -9.96 15.53 4.24
C ALA A 147 -10.27 16.08 5.64
N TRP A 148 -10.40 17.40 5.79
CA TRP A 148 -10.83 18.01 7.05
C TRP A 148 -12.25 17.62 7.46
N ILE A 149 -13.19 17.56 6.50
CA ILE A 149 -14.57 17.10 6.75
C ILE A 149 -14.56 15.65 7.25
N LEU A 150 -13.84 14.76 6.56
CA LEU A 150 -13.74 13.35 6.94
C LEU A 150 -13.10 13.17 8.33
N ARG A 151 -12.04 13.93 8.62
CA ARG A 151 -11.43 13.94 9.96
C ARG A 151 -12.42 14.43 11.01
N PHE A 152 -13.16 15.50 10.75
CA PHE A 152 -14.16 16.00 11.68
C PHE A 152 -15.23 14.96 11.98
N LEU A 153 -15.75 14.29 10.95
CA LEU A 153 -16.73 13.21 11.10
C LEU A 153 -16.15 12.08 11.96
N ARG A 154 -14.95 11.60 11.65
CA ARG A 154 -14.25 10.57 12.44
C ARG A 154 -14.05 10.99 13.89
N ASN A 155 -13.59 12.21 14.15
CA ASN A 155 -13.34 12.70 15.50
C ASN A 155 -14.65 12.89 16.31
N SER A 156 -15.75 13.17 15.62
CA SER A 156 -17.08 13.39 16.20
C SER A 156 -17.77 12.09 16.61
N THR A 157 -17.43 10.96 15.99
CA THR A 157 -18.01 9.64 16.33
C THR A 157 -17.31 8.95 17.51
N LEU A 158 -16.11 9.41 17.91
CA LEU A 158 -15.35 8.83 19.04
C LEU A 158 -16.01 9.11 20.40
N LYS A 159 -16.14 8.07 21.24
CA LYS A 159 -16.79 8.13 22.57
C LYS A 159 -15.82 7.79 23.71
N GLY A 160 -16.09 8.31 24.90
CA GLY A 160 -15.33 7.97 26.13
C GLY A 160 -13.81 8.16 25.99
N GLU A 161 -13.04 7.15 26.39
CA GLU A 161 -11.57 7.14 26.33
C GLU A 161 -11.02 7.27 24.91
N GLN A 162 -11.78 6.87 23.88
CA GLN A 162 -11.37 6.99 22.48
C GLN A 162 -11.19 8.45 22.03
N LYS A 163 -11.75 9.43 22.76
CA LYS A 163 -11.51 10.86 22.49
C LYS A 163 -10.02 11.23 22.53
N ARG A 164 -9.18 10.47 23.24
CA ARG A 164 -7.72 10.65 23.26
C ARG A 164 -7.04 10.31 21.92
N GLN A 165 -7.72 9.54 21.05
CA GLN A 165 -7.21 9.16 19.71
C GLN A 165 -7.57 10.19 18.63
N ARG A 166 -8.17 11.32 18.98
CA ARG A 166 -8.51 12.38 18.02
C ARG A 166 -7.24 12.90 17.36
N ASN A 167 -7.24 12.92 16.04
CA ASN A 167 -6.17 13.58 15.31
C ASN A 167 -6.44 15.09 15.32
N LEU A 168 -5.58 15.85 16.00
CA LEU A 168 -5.65 17.30 16.15
C LEU A 168 -4.50 18.03 15.41
N GLY A 169 -3.57 17.30 14.82
CA GLY A 169 -2.40 17.87 14.14
C GLY A 169 -2.68 18.33 12.70
N PRO A 170 -1.64 18.59 11.89
CA PRO A 170 -1.79 18.82 10.45
C PRO A 170 -2.44 17.61 9.72
N LEU A 171 -2.99 17.83 8.53
CA LEU A 171 -3.46 16.74 7.67
C LEU A 171 -2.30 15.83 7.29
N THR A 172 -2.48 14.52 7.48
CA THR A 172 -1.51 13.51 7.07
C THR A 172 -1.66 13.19 5.58
N VAL A 173 -0.63 12.58 4.99
CA VAL A 173 -0.67 12.10 3.61
C VAL A 173 -1.77 11.04 3.43
N SER A 174 -1.93 10.14 4.41
CA SER A 174 -3.00 9.12 4.40
C SER A 174 -4.37 9.76 4.30
N GLU A 175 -4.67 10.80 5.09
CA GLU A 175 -5.98 11.45 5.05
C GLU A 175 -6.25 12.20 3.74
N LEU A 176 -5.20 12.71 3.09
CA LEU A 176 -5.33 13.27 1.75
C LEU A 176 -5.63 12.19 0.72
N HIS A 177 -5.02 11.02 0.85
CA HIS A 177 -5.28 9.87 -0.02
C HIS A 177 -6.70 9.31 0.18
N ASP A 178 -7.13 9.15 1.44
CA ASP A 178 -8.49 8.73 1.79
C ASP A 178 -9.54 9.71 1.25
N ALA A 179 -9.27 11.01 1.36
CA ALA A 179 -10.14 12.05 0.81
C ALA A 179 -10.23 11.96 -0.72
N GLU A 180 -9.10 11.76 -1.40
CA GLU A 180 -9.07 11.58 -2.86
C GLU A 180 -9.86 10.35 -3.30
N LYS A 181 -9.65 9.20 -2.64
CA LYS A 181 -10.42 7.98 -2.87
C LYS A 181 -11.92 8.21 -2.67
N THR A 182 -12.31 8.85 -1.57
CA THR A 182 -13.72 9.16 -1.29
C THR A 182 -14.34 10.03 -2.37
N ILE A 183 -13.61 11.06 -2.83
CA ILE A 183 -14.07 11.94 -3.91
C ILE A 183 -14.26 11.13 -5.20
N LEU A 184 -13.29 10.30 -5.58
CA LEU A 184 -13.35 9.50 -6.79
C LEU A 184 -14.55 8.55 -6.77
N GLN A 185 -14.74 7.82 -5.66
CA GLN A 185 -15.89 6.93 -5.47
C GLN A 185 -17.21 7.69 -5.63
N MET A 186 -17.34 8.87 -5.04
CA MET A 186 -18.57 9.66 -5.13
C MET A 186 -18.84 10.18 -6.55
N VAL A 187 -17.83 10.71 -7.23
CA VAL A 187 -17.97 11.23 -8.59
C VAL A 187 -18.30 10.10 -9.56
N GLN A 188 -17.64 8.95 -9.43
CA GLN A 188 -17.93 7.78 -10.26
C GLN A 188 -19.31 7.20 -9.96
N ALA A 189 -19.74 7.15 -8.70
CA ALA A 189 -21.09 6.73 -8.34
C ALA A 189 -22.18 7.64 -8.91
N GLU A 190 -21.88 8.92 -9.11
CA GLU A 190 -22.78 9.87 -9.75
C GLU A 190 -22.78 9.72 -11.28
N ALA A 191 -21.62 9.55 -11.90
CA ALA A 191 -21.48 9.52 -13.36
C ALA A 191 -21.76 8.14 -14.00
N TYR A 192 -21.38 7.05 -13.33
CA TYR A 192 -21.37 5.67 -13.86
C TYR A 192 -22.12 4.70 -12.95
N ARG A 193 -23.23 5.17 -12.37
CA ARG A 193 -24.01 4.40 -11.37
C ARG A 193 -24.41 3.01 -11.86
N THR A 194 -24.88 2.93 -13.10
CA THR A 194 -25.36 1.68 -13.72
C THR A 194 -24.23 0.69 -13.94
N GLU A 195 -23.10 1.17 -14.45
CA GLU A 195 -21.91 0.38 -14.74
C GLU A 195 -21.25 -0.14 -13.47
N LEU A 196 -21.16 0.71 -12.43
CA LEU A 196 -20.68 0.29 -11.12
C LEU A 196 -21.51 -0.85 -10.53
N HIS A 197 -22.84 -0.78 -10.60
CA HIS A 197 -23.71 -1.85 -10.11
C HIS A 197 -23.55 -3.15 -10.92
N GLN A 198 -23.35 -3.06 -12.23
CA GLN A 198 -23.06 -4.22 -13.09
C GLN A 198 -21.72 -4.87 -12.73
N LEU A 199 -20.66 -4.07 -12.59
CA LEU A 199 -19.32 -4.56 -12.25
C LEU A 199 -19.25 -5.14 -10.84
N GLN A 200 -19.91 -4.53 -9.85
CA GLN A 200 -20.02 -5.08 -8.49
C GLN A 200 -20.73 -6.45 -8.48
N ALA A 201 -21.71 -6.64 -9.36
CA ALA A 201 -22.40 -7.92 -9.55
C ALA A 201 -21.63 -8.91 -10.45
N SER A 202 -20.39 -8.60 -10.85
CA SER A 202 -19.58 -9.39 -11.79
C SER A 202 -20.28 -9.64 -13.13
N GLN A 203 -21.12 -8.71 -13.58
CA GLN A 203 -21.81 -8.77 -14.86
C GLN A 203 -21.04 -8.03 -15.94
N GLN A 204 -21.17 -8.48 -17.19
CA GLN A 204 -20.64 -7.73 -18.33
C GLN A 204 -21.37 -6.40 -18.49
N LEU A 205 -20.62 -5.34 -18.78
CA LEU A 205 -21.21 -4.05 -19.08
C LEU A 205 -22.07 -4.11 -20.34
N ASN A 206 -23.12 -3.29 -20.36
CA ASN A 206 -23.90 -3.10 -21.56
C ASN A 206 -23.02 -2.50 -22.67
N LYS A 207 -23.04 -3.10 -23.87
CA LYS A 207 -22.30 -2.62 -25.06
C LYS A 207 -22.66 -1.18 -25.48
N LYS A 208 -23.76 -0.62 -24.96
CA LYS A 208 -24.15 0.78 -25.17
C LYS A 208 -23.53 1.76 -24.15
N SER A 209 -22.83 1.27 -23.13
CA SER A 209 -22.15 2.13 -22.17
C SER A 209 -20.97 2.81 -22.84
N GLY A 210 -20.82 4.13 -22.64
CA GLY A 210 -19.74 4.92 -23.23
C GLY A 210 -18.34 4.58 -22.70
N ILE A 211 -18.24 3.69 -21.70
CA ILE A 211 -16.97 3.20 -21.16
C ILE A 211 -16.75 1.71 -21.43
N ALA A 212 -17.67 1.01 -22.11
CA ALA A 212 -17.54 -0.44 -22.34
C ALA A 212 -16.28 -0.80 -23.13
N ASP A 213 -15.88 0.04 -24.08
CA ASP A 213 -14.68 -0.16 -24.92
C ASP A 213 -13.36 0.07 -24.15
N LEU A 214 -13.41 0.68 -22.96
CA LEU A 214 -12.25 0.91 -22.09
C LEU A 214 -11.97 -0.27 -21.14
N SER A 215 -12.61 -1.42 -21.37
CA SER A 215 -12.50 -2.63 -20.53
C SER A 215 -12.51 -2.32 -19.01
N PRO A 216 -13.54 -1.63 -18.50
CA PRO A 216 -13.50 -1.05 -17.17
C PRO A 216 -13.58 -2.11 -16.09
N ILE A 217 -12.75 -1.97 -15.07
CA ILE A 217 -12.64 -2.86 -13.92
C ILE A 217 -12.81 -2.09 -12.61
N LEU A 218 -13.11 -2.80 -11.52
CA LEU A 218 -13.07 -2.27 -10.17
C LEU A 218 -11.77 -2.70 -9.49
N ASP A 219 -11.06 -1.77 -8.86
CA ASP A 219 -9.92 -2.09 -8.02
C ASP A 219 -10.34 -2.60 -6.61
N ALA A 220 -9.35 -2.92 -5.77
CA ALA A 220 -9.58 -3.36 -4.39
C ALA A 220 -10.32 -2.32 -3.52
N ASP A 221 -10.27 -1.05 -3.94
CA ASP A 221 -10.90 0.08 -3.28
C ASP A 221 -12.31 0.38 -3.83
N GLY A 222 -12.79 -0.41 -4.80
CA GLY A 222 -14.08 -0.21 -5.46
C GLY A 222 -14.13 1.01 -6.38
N ILE A 223 -12.98 1.51 -6.84
CA ILE A 223 -12.86 2.59 -7.80
C ILE A 223 -12.85 2.00 -9.21
N LEU A 224 -13.59 2.61 -10.12
CA LEU A 224 -13.63 2.26 -11.54
C LEU A 224 -12.34 2.68 -12.24
N ARG A 225 -11.73 1.75 -12.99
CA ARG A 225 -10.46 1.94 -13.68
C ARG A 225 -10.46 1.32 -15.07
N ASP A 226 -9.64 1.86 -15.97
CA ASP A 226 -9.41 1.36 -17.33
C ASP A 226 -8.58 0.08 -17.27
N GLY A 227 -9.15 -1.08 -17.63
CA GLY A 227 -8.48 -2.38 -17.55
C GLY A 227 -7.32 -2.55 -18.52
N GLY A 228 -7.18 -1.68 -19.53
CA GLY A 228 -6.07 -1.74 -20.49
C GLY A 228 -4.69 -1.36 -19.92
N ARG A 229 -4.63 -0.86 -18.68
CA ARG A 229 -3.38 -0.39 -18.02
C ARG A 229 -3.20 -0.89 -16.58
N TRP A 230 -3.88 -1.98 -16.22
CA TRP A 230 -3.76 -2.61 -14.90
C TRP A 230 -2.98 -3.91 -15.04
N TYR A 231 -1.80 -3.93 -14.43
CA TYR A 231 -0.93 -5.10 -14.43
C TYR A 231 -0.81 -5.62 -13.00
N SER A 232 -1.09 -6.90 -12.83
CA SER A 232 -0.97 -7.60 -11.55
C SER A 232 0.50 -7.61 -11.13
N VAL A 233 0.79 -7.64 -9.82
CA VAL A 233 2.19 -7.80 -9.36
C VAL A 233 2.74 -9.13 -9.90
N GLY A 234 3.86 -9.07 -10.62
CA GLY A 234 4.49 -10.17 -11.35
C GLY A 234 4.12 -10.25 -12.83
N GLU A 235 3.11 -9.49 -13.29
CA GLU A 235 2.69 -9.45 -14.68
C GLU A 235 3.68 -8.65 -15.54
N GLN A 236 3.96 -9.17 -16.74
CA GLN A 236 4.94 -8.62 -17.68
C GLN A 236 4.24 -8.20 -18.97
N TRP A 237 4.64 -7.07 -19.54
CA TRP A 237 4.14 -6.60 -20.82
C TRP A 237 5.24 -5.91 -21.62
N ASP A 238 5.06 -5.85 -22.93
CA ASP A 238 6.00 -5.21 -23.84
C ASP A 238 5.50 -3.79 -24.18
N ASP A 239 6.33 -2.78 -23.91
CA ASP A 239 6.10 -1.37 -24.22
C ASP A 239 7.10 -0.95 -25.30
N GLY A 240 6.74 -1.23 -26.55
CA GLY A 240 7.65 -1.14 -27.70
C GLY A 240 8.82 -2.11 -27.56
N CYS A 241 10.05 -1.56 -27.54
CA CYS A 241 11.28 -2.35 -27.42
C CYS A 241 11.81 -2.44 -25.97
N THR A 242 10.90 -2.41 -25.01
CA THR A 242 11.20 -2.56 -23.59
C THR A 242 10.21 -3.55 -22.98
N ARG A 243 10.68 -4.46 -22.13
CA ARG A 243 9.79 -5.30 -21.32
C ARG A 243 9.60 -4.66 -19.96
N ALA A 244 8.36 -4.42 -19.57
CA ALA A 244 8.00 -3.89 -18.27
C ALA A 244 7.45 -5.01 -17.37
N ILE A 245 7.75 -4.92 -16.08
CA ILE A 245 7.30 -5.87 -15.06
C ILE A 245 6.75 -5.08 -13.88
N CYS A 246 5.52 -5.40 -13.46
CA CYS A 246 4.94 -4.83 -12.24
C CYS A 246 5.56 -5.54 -11.02
N VAL A 247 6.39 -4.83 -10.24
CA VAL A 247 7.07 -5.42 -9.06
C VAL A 247 6.43 -4.99 -7.73
N GLY A 248 5.40 -4.14 -7.77
CA GLY A 248 4.67 -3.67 -6.60
C GLY A 248 3.48 -2.78 -6.98
N THR A 249 2.72 -2.33 -5.99
CA THR A 249 1.48 -1.54 -6.20
C THR A 249 1.67 -0.18 -6.89
N ASP A 250 2.91 0.33 -6.91
CA ASP A 250 3.28 1.62 -7.48
C ASP A 250 4.63 1.58 -8.22
N ARG A 251 5.16 0.39 -8.50
CA ARG A 251 6.51 0.22 -9.05
C ARG A 251 6.53 -0.72 -10.25
N VAL A 252 7.08 -0.21 -11.35
CA VAL A 252 7.32 -0.94 -12.59
C VAL A 252 8.82 -0.95 -12.88
N GLU A 253 9.39 -2.13 -13.05
CA GLU A 253 10.75 -2.31 -13.55
C GLU A 253 10.73 -2.46 -15.07
N ARG A 254 11.77 -1.94 -15.73
CA ARG A 254 11.89 -1.96 -17.19
C ARG A 254 13.20 -2.62 -17.59
N LEU A 255 13.09 -3.60 -18.47
CA LEU A 255 14.18 -4.31 -19.12
C LEU A 255 14.33 -3.75 -20.53
N SER A 256 15.39 -2.98 -20.74
CA SER A 256 15.82 -2.56 -22.08
C SER A 256 16.57 -3.69 -22.78
N CYS A 257 16.77 -3.56 -24.10
CA CYS A 257 17.60 -4.50 -24.84
C CYS A 257 18.98 -4.65 -24.18
N PRO A 258 19.48 -5.89 -24.00
CA PRO A 258 20.82 -6.10 -23.49
C PRO A 258 21.82 -5.44 -24.43
N GLY A 259 22.74 -4.65 -23.88
CA GLY A 259 23.80 -4.01 -24.67
C GLY A 259 24.77 -5.06 -25.18
N GLN A 260 24.48 -5.67 -26.32
CA GLN A 260 25.33 -6.71 -26.88
C GLN A 260 26.55 -6.07 -27.55
N ARG A 261 27.75 -6.52 -27.14
CA ARG A 261 29.01 -6.17 -27.81
C ARG A 261 29.56 -7.43 -28.47
N TYR A 262 30.10 -7.30 -29.67
CA TYR A 262 30.87 -8.35 -30.32
C TYR A 262 32.05 -8.76 -29.44
N ASP A 263 32.13 -10.04 -29.07
CA ASP A 263 33.26 -10.61 -28.33
C ASP A 263 34.21 -11.33 -29.31
N PRO A 264 35.45 -10.82 -29.51
CA PRO A 264 36.45 -11.45 -30.37
C PRO A 264 36.82 -12.90 -29.99
N SER A 265 36.49 -13.34 -28.76
CA SER A 265 36.81 -14.68 -28.27
C SER A 265 35.83 -15.77 -28.72
N ARG A 266 34.69 -15.40 -29.34
CA ARG A 266 33.75 -16.33 -29.99
C ARG A 266 33.55 -16.00 -31.47
N PRO A 267 34.43 -16.48 -32.36
CA PRO A 267 34.32 -16.25 -33.80
C PRO A 267 33.13 -16.99 -34.43
N ASP A 268 32.55 -17.97 -33.75
CA ASP A 268 31.34 -18.72 -34.16
C ASP A 268 30.04 -17.97 -33.87
N CYS A 269 30.11 -16.81 -33.24
CA CYS A 269 28.96 -15.98 -32.92
C CYS A 269 28.86 -14.80 -33.88
N ARG A 270 27.64 -14.52 -34.34
CA ARG A 270 27.32 -13.33 -35.16
C ARG A 270 26.20 -12.52 -34.53
N LEU A 271 26.28 -11.20 -34.66
CA LEU A 271 25.19 -10.31 -34.30
C LEU A 271 24.14 -10.34 -35.41
N VAL A 272 22.89 -10.56 -35.03
CA VAL A 272 21.71 -10.46 -35.88
C VAL A 272 20.94 -9.23 -35.43
N GLU A 273 20.77 -8.26 -36.33
CA GLU A 273 20.03 -7.03 -36.04
C GLU A 273 18.56 -7.37 -35.70
N GLY A 274 18.06 -6.73 -34.66
CA GLY A 274 16.66 -6.81 -34.25
C GLY A 274 15.73 -6.10 -35.22
N ASN A 275 14.47 -6.53 -35.28
CA ASN A 275 13.46 -5.82 -36.08
C ASN A 275 12.91 -4.64 -35.27
N SER A 276 13.33 -3.42 -35.61
CA SER A 276 12.89 -2.19 -34.93
C SER A 276 11.38 -1.95 -34.89
N SER A 277 10.61 -2.66 -35.72
CA SER A 277 9.13 -2.60 -35.75
C SER A 277 8.44 -3.73 -34.96
N ALA A 278 9.19 -4.67 -34.38
CA ALA A 278 8.66 -5.77 -33.59
C ALA A 278 8.61 -5.42 -32.08
N ALA A 279 7.91 -6.23 -31.29
CA ALA A 279 7.92 -6.13 -29.83
C ALA A 279 9.15 -6.81 -29.22
N PHE A 280 9.46 -6.51 -27.95
CA PHE A 280 10.51 -7.19 -27.20
C PHE A 280 10.25 -8.72 -27.14
N PRO A 281 11.28 -9.59 -27.26
CA PRO A 281 12.69 -9.29 -27.49
C PRO A 281 13.08 -9.21 -28.99
N LEU A 282 12.14 -9.37 -29.92
CA LEU A 282 12.43 -9.46 -31.37
C LEU A 282 12.99 -8.16 -31.97
N CYS A 283 12.74 -7.04 -31.32
CA CYS A 283 13.33 -5.75 -31.68
C CYS A 283 14.77 -5.57 -31.19
N CYS A 284 15.25 -6.45 -30.31
CA CYS A 284 16.62 -6.40 -29.81
C CYS A 284 17.56 -7.14 -30.74
N ASP A 285 18.78 -6.61 -30.88
CA ASP A 285 19.87 -7.35 -31.50
C ASP A 285 20.15 -8.62 -30.69
N SER A 286 20.43 -9.71 -31.39
CA SER A 286 20.70 -11.00 -30.78
C SER A 286 21.97 -11.61 -31.32
N VAL A 287 22.76 -12.22 -30.43
CA VAL A 287 23.92 -13.02 -30.81
C VAL A 287 23.44 -14.43 -31.06
N VAL A 288 23.66 -14.91 -32.29
CA VAL A 288 23.45 -16.31 -32.67
C VAL A 288 24.81 -16.96 -32.80
N CYS A 289 25.01 -18.05 -32.08
CA CYS A 289 26.24 -18.85 -32.11
C CYS A 289 25.92 -20.27 -32.59
N ASP A 290 26.87 -20.90 -33.28
CA ASP A 290 26.75 -22.32 -33.66
C ASP A 290 26.89 -23.26 -32.45
N THR A 291 27.42 -22.75 -31.33
CA THR A 291 27.56 -23.48 -30.07
C THR A 291 26.63 -22.96 -28.97
N PRO A 292 26.24 -23.79 -27.99
CA PRO A 292 25.40 -23.36 -26.87
C PRO A 292 25.96 -22.12 -26.16
N LEU A 293 25.07 -21.19 -25.81
CA LEU A 293 25.43 -19.91 -25.19
C LEU A 293 25.97 -20.07 -23.77
N ASP A 294 25.72 -21.18 -23.11
CA ASP A 294 26.15 -21.52 -21.74
C ASP A 294 27.45 -22.33 -21.68
N VAL A 295 28.14 -22.54 -22.82
CA VAL A 295 29.32 -23.40 -22.93
C VAL A 295 30.48 -22.67 -23.57
N CYS A 296 31.61 -22.56 -22.87
CA CYS A 296 32.86 -22.03 -23.44
C CYS A 296 33.67 -23.13 -24.16
N ARG A 297 34.58 -22.74 -25.07
CA ARG A 297 35.62 -23.64 -25.59
C ARG A 297 36.98 -23.32 -24.97
N ASP A 298 37.70 -24.33 -24.53
CA ASP A 298 39.10 -24.16 -24.12
C ASP A 298 40.05 -24.10 -25.33
N ALA A 299 41.33 -23.82 -25.09
CA ALA A 299 42.35 -23.72 -26.13
C ALA A 299 42.59 -25.02 -26.93
N SER A 300 42.09 -26.17 -26.45
CA SER A 300 42.11 -27.44 -27.16
C SER A 300 40.86 -27.69 -28.00
N GLY A 301 39.86 -26.81 -27.90
CA GLY A 301 38.57 -26.91 -28.57
C GLY A 301 37.50 -27.68 -27.79
N ALA A 302 37.79 -28.12 -26.56
CA ALA A 302 36.84 -28.87 -25.74
C ALA A 302 35.81 -27.93 -25.08
N SER A 303 34.56 -28.40 -25.03
CA SER A 303 33.44 -27.69 -24.40
C SER A 303 33.51 -27.71 -22.88
N ARG A 304 33.32 -26.54 -22.26
CA ARG A 304 33.38 -26.30 -20.81
C ARG A 304 32.10 -25.60 -20.35
N ALA A 305 31.42 -26.14 -19.36
CA ALA A 305 30.18 -25.56 -18.84
C ALA A 305 30.42 -24.21 -18.14
N ALA A 306 29.42 -23.32 -18.13
CA ALA A 306 29.45 -22.09 -17.34
C ALA A 306 29.79 -22.36 -15.86
N GLY A 307 30.67 -21.55 -15.29
CA GLY A 307 31.18 -21.69 -13.93
C GLY A 307 32.40 -22.61 -13.79
N SER A 308 32.74 -23.38 -14.82
CA SER A 308 33.95 -24.21 -14.80
C SER A 308 35.23 -23.36 -14.80
N VAL A 309 36.24 -23.86 -14.11
CA VAL A 309 37.59 -23.28 -14.00
C VAL A 309 38.58 -24.36 -14.41
N TRP A 310 39.57 -24.01 -15.23
CA TRP A 310 40.63 -24.93 -15.64
C TRP A 310 41.95 -24.19 -15.86
N THR A 311 43.04 -24.95 -15.79
CA THR A 311 44.40 -24.46 -16.05
C THR A 311 44.76 -24.67 -17.52
N GLU A 312 45.09 -23.61 -18.24
CA GLU A 312 45.65 -23.67 -19.60
C GLU A 312 47.19 -23.77 -19.56
N ARG A 313 47.78 -24.15 -20.70
CA ARG A 313 49.25 -24.23 -20.87
C ARG A 313 49.90 -22.88 -20.53
N GLY A 314 51.03 -22.93 -19.82
CA GLY A 314 51.73 -21.73 -19.35
C GLY A 314 51.18 -21.13 -18.05
N CYS A 315 50.49 -21.94 -17.24
CA CYS A 315 49.92 -21.57 -15.94
C CYS A 315 48.97 -20.37 -16.02
N VAL A 316 47.88 -20.53 -16.77
CA VAL A 316 46.82 -19.52 -16.92
C VAL A 316 45.52 -20.11 -16.41
N SER A 317 44.88 -19.47 -15.44
CA SER A 317 43.53 -19.85 -15.00
C SER A 317 42.51 -19.31 -16.00
N SER A 318 41.80 -20.20 -16.66
CA SER A 318 40.64 -19.88 -17.48
C SER A 318 39.36 -20.21 -16.72
N ARG A 319 38.40 -19.30 -16.78
CA ARG A 319 37.06 -19.46 -16.19
C ARG A 319 36.00 -19.16 -17.23
N CYS A 320 35.00 -20.04 -17.33
CA CYS A 320 33.83 -19.79 -18.15
C CYS A 320 32.80 -18.98 -17.35
N GLU A 321 32.55 -17.73 -17.73
CA GLU A 321 31.62 -16.81 -17.06
C GLU A 321 30.51 -16.38 -18.03
N ILE A 322 29.29 -16.18 -17.54
CA ILE A 322 28.20 -15.62 -18.37
C ILE A 322 28.34 -14.10 -18.36
N ALA A 323 28.61 -13.51 -19.52
CA ALA A 323 28.71 -12.06 -19.71
C ALA A 323 27.32 -11.39 -19.73
N GLU A 324 27.32 -10.06 -19.63
CA GLU A 324 26.12 -9.25 -19.90
C GLU A 324 25.61 -9.55 -21.32
N GLY A 325 24.40 -10.09 -21.43
CA GLY A 325 23.84 -10.61 -22.68
C GLY A 325 23.67 -12.13 -22.74
N GLY A 326 24.05 -12.86 -21.68
CA GLY A 326 23.74 -14.30 -21.54
C GLY A 326 24.68 -15.24 -22.30
N VAL A 327 25.79 -14.71 -22.84
CA VAL A 327 26.80 -15.48 -23.58
C VAL A 327 27.94 -15.85 -22.66
N ALA A 328 28.35 -17.12 -22.66
CA ALA A 328 29.47 -17.60 -21.85
C ALA A 328 30.81 -17.26 -22.52
N VAL A 329 31.66 -16.54 -21.79
CA VAL A 329 32.96 -16.04 -22.23
C VAL A 329 34.08 -16.62 -21.38
N VAL A 330 35.25 -16.84 -21.98
CA VAL A 330 36.44 -17.32 -21.25
C VAL A 330 37.22 -16.13 -20.72
N ARG A 331 37.22 -15.95 -19.39
CA ARG A 331 38.14 -15.03 -18.73
C ARG A 331 39.42 -15.74 -18.33
N ARG A 332 40.56 -15.12 -18.67
CA ARG A 332 41.90 -15.67 -18.43
C ARG A 332 42.66 -14.80 -17.43
N SER A 333 43.25 -15.46 -16.44
CA SER A 333 44.14 -14.86 -15.44
C SER A 333 45.51 -15.49 -15.53
N ARG A 334 46.54 -14.67 -15.64
CA ARG A 334 47.95 -15.09 -15.69
C ARG A 334 48.60 -14.86 -14.33
N CYS A 335 49.66 -15.62 -14.04
CA CYS A 335 50.46 -15.41 -12.85
C CYS A 335 50.91 -13.94 -12.71
N GLN A 336 50.79 -13.41 -11.50
CA GLN A 336 51.20 -12.05 -11.20
C GLN A 336 52.74 -11.91 -11.32
N PRO A 337 53.25 -10.89 -12.03
CA PRO A 337 54.67 -10.58 -12.00
C PRO A 337 55.11 -10.11 -10.60
N PRO A 338 56.40 -10.18 -10.27
CA PRO A 338 56.90 -9.65 -9.00
C PRO A 338 56.64 -8.14 -8.92
N PRO A 339 56.21 -7.61 -7.76
CA PRO A 339 55.87 -6.20 -7.57
C PRO A 339 57.08 -5.25 -7.65
N SER A 340 58.30 -5.78 -7.52
CA SER A 340 59.52 -4.98 -7.50
C SER A 340 60.73 -5.80 -7.97
N ALA A 341 61.78 -5.10 -8.40
CA ALA A 341 62.98 -5.71 -9.01
C ALA A 341 63.89 -6.43 -7.99
N ASP A 342 63.73 -6.15 -6.70
CA ASP A 342 64.44 -6.78 -5.58
C ASP A 342 63.83 -8.13 -5.15
N CYS A 343 62.71 -8.54 -5.76
CA CYS A 343 62.13 -9.86 -5.56
C CYS A 343 63.01 -10.97 -6.15
N ARG A 344 63.27 -12.01 -5.36
CA ARG A 344 64.04 -13.19 -5.79
C ARG A 344 63.12 -14.36 -6.11
N LEU A 345 63.29 -15.00 -7.26
CA LEU A 345 62.63 -16.27 -7.57
C LEU A 345 63.14 -17.38 -6.65
N VAL A 346 62.24 -18.10 -5.98
CA VAL A 346 62.57 -19.15 -5.01
C VAL A 346 62.55 -20.53 -5.65
N GLU A 347 61.53 -20.80 -6.46
CA GLU A 347 61.37 -22.06 -7.19
C GLU A 347 61.00 -21.78 -8.66
N PRO A 348 61.73 -22.35 -9.64
CA PRO A 348 61.30 -22.37 -11.02
C PRO A 348 60.27 -23.50 -11.19
N ASN A 349 59.00 -23.15 -11.41
CA ASN A 349 57.89 -24.06 -11.74
C ASN A 349 57.66 -25.22 -10.74
N PRO A 350 56.75 -25.07 -9.79
CA PRO A 350 56.23 -26.24 -9.05
C PRO A 350 55.61 -27.25 -10.04
N ALA A 351 56.12 -28.48 -9.98
CA ALA A 351 55.67 -29.74 -10.59
C ALA A 351 54.90 -29.69 -11.93
N ASP A 352 55.44 -30.35 -12.96
CA ASP A 352 54.72 -30.64 -14.21
C ASP A 352 53.31 -31.18 -13.92
N GLY A 353 52.28 -30.40 -14.26
CA GLY A 353 50.86 -30.78 -14.09
C GLY A 353 50.13 -30.17 -12.89
N ALA A 354 50.73 -29.26 -12.13
CA ALA A 354 49.99 -28.53 -11.08
C ALA A 354 48.95 -27.55 -11.67
N ASP A 355 47.82 -27.39 -10.98
CA ASP A 355 46.77 -26.43 -11.33
C ASP A 355 47.10 -25.00 -10.89
N TYR A 356 46.54 -24.00 -11.58
CA TYR A 356 46.58 -22.61 -11.11
C TYR A 356 45.90 -22.48 -9.75
N PRO A 357 46.42 -21.67 -8.80
CA PRO A 357 47.61 -20.81 -8.88
C PRO A 357 48.92 -21.53 -8.50
N TYR A 358 48.85 -22.81 -8.17
CA TYR A 358 49.99 -23.56 -7.64
C TYR A 358 51.07 -23.82 -8.67
N CYS A 359 50.81 -23.70 -9.98
CA CYS A 359 51.83 -23.75 -11.02
C CYS A 359 52.60 -22.42 -11.22
N CYS A 360 52.24 -21.34 -10.51
CA CYS A 360 52.86 -20.03 -10.69
C CYS A 360 54.26 -19.93 -10.06
N PRO A 361 55.16 -19.12 -10.65
CA PRO A 361 56.48 -18.87 -10.06
C PRO A 361 56.34 -18.18 -8.70
N THR A 362 57.07 -18.68 -7.71
CA THR A 362 57.07 -18.12 -6.36
C THR A 362 58.24 -17.17 -6.18
N TYR A 363 57.94 -15.93 -5.78
CA TYR A 363 58.94 -14.90 -5.50
C TYR A 363 59.00 -14.61 -4.00
N LEU A 364 60.20 -14.41 -3.46
CA LEU A 364 60.43 -13.77 -2.17
C LEU A 364 60.71 -12.30 -2.40
N CYS A 365 59.76 -11.46 -1.98
CA CYS A 365 59.86 -10.02 -2.08
C CYS A 365 60.06 -9.42 -0.68
N PRO A 366 61.13 -8.64 -0.44
CA PRO A 366 61.39 -8.03 0.87
C PRO A 366 60.17 -7.27 1.43
N GLY A 367 59.83 -7.54 2.68
CA GLY A 367 58.73 -6.89 3.41
C GLY A 367 57.33 -7.20 2.86
N ARG A 368 57.17 -8.30 2.11
CA ARG A 368 55.90 -8.67 1.48
C ARG A 368 55.60 -10.17 1.61
N CYS A 369 54.32 -10.48 1.56
CA CYS A 369 53.80 -11.83 1.47
C CYS A 369 52.84 -11.96 0.28
N TYR A 370 52.76 -13.14 -0.32
CA TYR A 370 51.83 -13.44 -1.41
C TYR A 370 50.79 -14.45 -0.93
N SER A 371 49.51 -14.18 -1.20
CA SER A 371 48.43 -15.14 -0.98
C SER A 371 48.13 -15.84 -2.30
N PRO A 372 48.39 -17.16 -2.42
CA PRO A 372 48.04 -17.89 -3.64
C PRO A 372 46.53 -17.95 -3.85
N VAL A 373 45.74 -18.05 -2.76
CA VAL A 373 44.27 -18.15 -2.83
C VAL A 373 43.63 -16.88 -3.36
N LEU A 374 44.13 -15.71 -2.95
CA LEU A 374 43.62 -14.41 -3.40
C LEU A 374 44.39 -13.85 -4.61
N ASP A 375 45.44 -14.55 -5.04
CA ASP A 375 46.33 -14.17 -6.15
C ASP A 375 46.80 -12.71 -6.05
N ARG A 376 47.29 -12.30 -4.87
CA ARG A 376 47.71 -10.92 -4.61
C ARG A 376 48.78 -10.79 -3.53
N TRP A 377 49.51 -9.68 -3.58
CA TRP A 377 50.56 -9.31 -2.64
C TRP A 377 50.04 -8.47 -1.47
N PHE A 378 50.66 -8.65 -0.32
CA PHE A 378 50.41 -7.94 0.93
C PHE A 378 51.72 -7.41 1.50
N PHE A 379 51.65 -6.28 2.19
CA PHE A 379 52.77 -5.72 2.93
C PHE A 379 52.91 -6.40 4.30
N GLU A 380 54.11 -6.35 4.86
CA GLU A 380 54.35 -6.74 6.25
C GLU A 380 53.40 -5.97 7.19
N GLY A 381 52.74 -6.71 8.09
CA GLY A 381 51.69 -6.21 8.98
C GLY A 381 50.27 -6.27 8.42
N ASP A 382 50.08 -6.47 7.11
CA ASP A 382 48.75 -6.61 6.51
C ASP A 382 48.05 -7.88 7.00
N ARG A 383 46.72 -7.78 7.10
CA ARG A 383 45.82 -8.86 7.53
C ARG A 383 44.76 -9.10 6.46
N TRP A 384 44.46 -10.36 6.19
CA TRP A 384 43.43 -10.74 5.23
C TRP A 384 42.73 -12.03 5.61
N ALA A 385 41.54 -12.26 5.04
CA ALA A 385 40.83 -13.54 5.16
C ALA A 385 40.88 -14.28 3.82
N GLU A 386 41.17 -15.57 3.88
CA GLU A 386 41.09 -16.50 2.74
C GLU A 386 39.88 -17.41 2.95
N GLY A 387 39.46 -18.15 1.91
CA GLY A 387 38.26 -19.01 1.98
C GLY A 387 38.26 -19.91 3.23
N GLY A 388 37.23 -19.75 4.08
CA GLY A 388 37.17 -20.32 5.42
C GLY A 388 37.06 -19.24 6.50
N CYS A 389 36.97 -19.62 7.78
CA CYS A 389 36.88 -18.66 8.89
C CYS A 389 38.20 -18.58 9.67
N PHE A 390 39.18 -17.89 9.08
CA PHE A 390 40.48 -17.59 9.67
C PHE A 390 41.04 -16.28 9.10
N GLU A 391 42.01 -15.69 9.79
CA GLU A 391 42.75 -14.50 9.35
C GLU A 391 44.21 -14.89 9.11
N SER A 392 44.75 -14.47 7.98
CA SER A 392 46.16 -14.54 7.63
C SER A 392 46.83 -13.19 7.90
N VAL A 393 48.07 -13.21 8.40
CA VAL A 393 48.88 -12.01 8.68
C VAL A 393 50.25 -12.18 8.04
N CYS A 394 50.74 -11.14 7.36
CA CYS A 394 52.12 -11.11 6.88
C CYS A 394 53.06 -10.68 8.01
N GLU A 395 53.82 -11.60 8.57
CA GLU A 395 54.71 -11.32 9.71
C GLU A 395 56.06 -10.78 9.27
N SER A 396 56.59 -11.29 8.16
CA SER A 396 57.85 -10.85 7.57
C SER A 396 57.93 -11.35 6.13
N THR A 397 58.99 -11.00 5.40
CA THR A 397 59.26 -11.46 4.02
C THR A 397 58.91 -12.95 3.81
N GLY A 398 57.85 -13.22 3.05
CA GLY A 398 57.39 -14.57 2.71
C GLY A 398 56.78 -15.39 3.85
N THR A 399 56.64 -14.84 5.06
CA THR A 399 56.15 -15.56 6.24
C THR A 399 54.72 -15.13 6.58
N VAL A 400 53.78 -16.06 6.41
CA VAL A 400 52.36 -15.85 6.69
C VAL A 400 51.93 -16.73 7.86
N THR A 401 51.38 -16.13 8.91
CA THR A 401 50.71 -16.85 10.01
C THR A 401 49.20 -16.81 9.84
N GLN A 402 48.56 -17.92 10.16
CA GLN A 402 47.10 -18.06 10.11
C GLN A 402 46.52 -18.21 11.51
N THR A 403 45.60 -17.33 11.86
CA THR A 403 44.81 -17.36 13.10
C THR A 403 43.43 -17.92 12.81
N ARG A 404 43.13 -19.09 13.38
CA ARG A 404 41.81 -19.74 13.28
C ARG A 404 40.88 -19.29 14.38
N CYS A 405 39.57 -19.50 14.20
CA CYS A 405 38.59 -19.24 15.25
C CYS A 405 38.96 -19.90 16.58
N PRO A 406 38.77 -19.19 17.70
CA PRO A 406 39.00 -19.76 19.01
C PRO A 406 38.02 -20.89 19.29
N PHE A 407 38.49 -21.92 19.99
CA PHE A 407 37.61 -22.98 20.50
C PHE A 407 36.78 -22.43 21.67
N VAL A 408 35.47 -22.34 21.47
CA VAL A 408 34.53 -21.81 22.48
C VAL A 408 33.68 -22.92 23.09
N SER A 409 33.49 -22.88 24.42
CA SER A 409 32.59 -23.76 25.16
C SER A 409 31.80 -22.98 26.20
N ALA A 410 30.49 -23.23 26.30
CA ALA A 410 29.64 -22.58 27.29
C ALA A 410 29.66 -23.36 28.61
N ARG A 411 30.61 -23.04 29.50
CA ARG A 411 30.76 -23.71 30.81
C ARG A 411 29.98 -23.06 31.94
N ARG A 412 29.47 -21.85 31.76
CA ARG A 412 28.71 -21.11 32.77
C ARG A 412 27.19 -21.32 32.59
N PRO A 413 26.42 -21.48 33.68
CA PRO A 413 24.96 -21.49 33.62
C PRO A 413 24.44 -20.20 33.00
N GLY A 414 23.47 -20.29 32.09
CA GLY A 414 22.91 -19.13 31.37
C GLY A 414 23.69 -18.71 30.10
N CYS A 415 24.79 -19.40 29.76
CA CYS A 415 25.54 -19.16 28.53
C CYS A 415 25.27 -20.25 27.48
N ARG A 416 25.21 -19.86 26.21
CA ARG A 416 25.11 -20.76 25.04
C ARG A 416 26.12 -20.39 23.97
N VAL A 417 26.59 -21.38 23.20
CA VAL A 417 27.41 -21.13 22.01
C VAL A 417 26.49 -20.82 20.84
N VAL A 418 26.73 -19.69 20.17
CA VAL A 418 25.99 -19.23 18.99
C VAL A 418 26.91 -19.30 17.78
N ALA A 419 26.38 -19.76 16.65
CA ALA A 419 27.11 -19.80 15.39
C ALA A 419 27.39 -18.37 14.89
N GLY A 420 28.57 -18.15 14.31
CA GLY A 420 28.85 -16.93 13.58
C GLY A 420 28.11 -16.89 12.24
N ASP A 421 28.07 -15.72 11.61
CA ASP A 421 27.47 -15.55 10.28
C ASP A 421 28.40 -16.15 9.21
N PRO A 422 27.98 -17.20 8.48
CA PRO A 422 28.80 -17.84 7.46
C PRO A 422 29.17 -16.91 6.28
N ALA A 423 28.44 -15.80 6.08
CA ALA A 423 28.75 -14.79 5.07
C ALA A 423 29.68 -13.67 5.60
N ALA A 424 29.87 -13.55 6.92
CA ALA A 424 30.74 -12.55 7.51
C ALA A 424 32.22 -12.96 7.45
N LYS A 425 33.12 -11.97 7.38
CA LYS A 425 34.56 -12.21 7.48
C LYS A 425 34.97 -12.54 8.93
N TYR A 426 36.13 -13.17 9.11
CA TYR A 426 36.73 -13.33 10.44
C TYR A 426 36.83 -11.95 11.15
N PRO A 427 36.48 -11.85 12.45
CA PRO A 427 36.03 -12.90 13.36
C PRO A 427 34.50 -13.11 13.37
N GLY A 428 33.71 -12.41 12.55
CA GLY A 428 32.25 -12.48 12.53
C GLY A 428 31.67 -13.85 12.15
N CYS A 429 32.40 -14.64 11.36
CA CYS A 429 32.06 -16.03 11.08
C CYS A 429 32.40 -17.01 12.22
N CYS A 430 33.13 -16.58 13.26
CA CYS A 430 33.49 -17.46 14.37
C CYS A 430 32.31 -17.69 15.32
N ARG A 431 32.29 -18.87 15.93
CA ARG A 431 31.36 -19.17 17.02
C ARG A 431 31.67 -18.29 18.23
N ARG A 432 30.63 -17.80 18.92
CA ARG A 432 30.75 -16.97 20.12
C ARG A 432 29.90 -17.52 21.27
N VAL A 433 30.24 -17.15 22.49
CA VAL A 433 29.42 -17.48 23.67
C VAL A 433 28.54 -16.28 23.98
N GLU A 434 27.23 -16.48 24.00
CA GLU A 434 26.26 -15.49 24.47
C GLU A 434 25.75 -15.93 25.84
N CYS A 435 25.91 -15.08 26.84
CA CYS A 435 25.39 -15.28 28.19
C CYS A 435 24.18 -14.39 28.39
N GLN A 436 23.13 -14.92 29.01
CA GLN A 436 22.08 -14.08 29.54
C GLN A 436 22.69 -13.14 30.60
N PRO A 437 22.33 -11.84 30.56
CA PRO A 437 22.92 -10.81 31.41
C PRO A 437 22.69 -11.05 32.90
#